data_AF-A0A914VJI1-F1
#
_entry.id   AF-A0A914VJI1-F1
#
_cell.length_a   1.000
_cell.length_b   1.000
_cell.length_c   1.000
_cell.angle_alpha   90.00
_cell.angle_beta   90.00
_cell.angle_gamma   90.00
#
_symmetry.space_group_name_H-M   'P 1'
#
loop_
_entity.id
_entity.type
_entity.pdbx_description
1 polymer ?
#
loop_
_entity_poly.entity_id
_entity_poly.type
_entity_poly.pdbx_seq_one_letter_code
_entity_poly.pdbx_strand_id
1 'polypeptide(L)'
;MEQQFEECVRLWNEYNGMLVHYNEPNDLLSQGLQRVYDNSAPLNPSMEMDHSMICDNWLAKETILVQNVIECTNLLLQRGDDVRSRLQTWKEKQMRAQIGYPFPEKDTELAIIDSEFGTLFDYIPKLQELTNVLLKMLKQPMGMPENAQSSSIAQLNEANSQLNRLSRELLHQVLVVSEQPKTVLKTETNIRKMEIHFLAAEKLGMKHESNMPNVHFKIITEELAKQLTDSSTIKEVGEIENAEGKFAVNANRHMTVKFSKNKLISVEHRTNVNSKKEQKYVLFFYTDPLNLKIFGKVNLRTLSLPVMVATSGSQDCDLYAAVFWQRAFGSVDYHGNIADEAQSVTWPRLAEAIKYQFQSFTGATRCLTQLDTDYIAEKMFGPAPTNDPMRQGMFIDHPTFVKEYMNSRVEFSYWDWFYSIMRLIKEKEILQFWNR
;
A
#
# COMPACT_ATOMS: atom_id res chain seq x y z
N MET A 1 21.58 0.67 7.45
CA MET A 1 21.20 1.62 6.38
C MET A 1 21.88 2.95 6.62
N GLU A 2 21.71 3.59 7.77
CA GLU A 2 22.51 4.77 8.17
C GLU A 2 24.02 4.54 8.03
N GLN A 3 24.57 3.49 8.66
CA GLN A 3 25.99 3.11 8.53
C GLN A 3 26.46 2.91 7.07
N GLN A 4 25.61 2.32 6.22
CA GLN A 4 25.93 2.05 4.82
C GLN A 4 25.92 3.34 3.99
N PHE A 5 24.98 4.24 4.30
CA PHE A 5 24.92 5.56 3.68
C PHE A 5 26.10 6.45 4.14
N GLU A 6 26.44 6.43 5.43
CA GLU A 6 27.63 7.13 5.97
C GLU A 6 28.91 6.63 5.31
N GLU A 7 29.02 5.34 5.05
CA GLU A 7 30.14 4.76 4.30
C GLU A 7 30.19 5.28 2.86
N CYS A 8 29.05 5.40 2.17
CA CYS A 8 29.00 6.04 0.85
C CYS A 8 29.47 7.50 0.91
N VAL A 9 29.06 8.25 1.93
CA VAL A 9 29.49 9.65 2.12
C VAL A 9 30.98 9.73 2.41
N ARG A 10 31.53 8.82 3.23
CA ARG A 10 32.97 8.74 3.51
C ARG A 10 33.77 8.46 2.24
N LEU A 11 33.38 7.45 1.48
CA LEU A 11 34.02 7.07 0.22
C LEU A 11 33.91 8.20 -0.82
N TRP A 12 32.77 8.88 -0.86
CA TRP A 12 32.57 10.08 -1.69
C TRP A 12 33.55 11.20 -1.31
N ASN A 13 33.71 11.51 -0.02
CA ASN A 13 34.63 12.55 0.43
C ASN A 13 36.09 12.20 0.10
N GLU A 14 36.49 10.94 0.21
CA GLU A 14 37.82 10.49 -0.20
C GLU A 14 38.05 10.62 -1.71
N TYR A 15 37.07 10.19 -2.51
CA TYR A 15 37.13 10.30 -3.97
C TYR A 15 37.18 11.76 -4.43
N ASN A 16 36.33 12.62 -3.85
CA ASN A 16 36.30 14.04 -4.15
C ASN A 16 37.59 14.75 -3.72
N GLY A 17 38.18 14.37 -2.59
CA GLY A 17 39.48 14.88 -2.16
C GLY A 17 40.59 14.60 -3.17
N MET A 18 40.66 13.38 -3.72
CA MET A 18 41.62 13.04 -4.77
C MET A 18 41.41 13.85 -6.04
N LEU A 19 40.14 14.04 -6.43
CA LEU A 19 39.80 14.80 -7.62
C LEU A 19 40.18 16.29 -7.49
N VAL A 20 39.93 16.90 -6.33
CA VAL A 20 40.32 18.29 -6.07
C VAL A 20 41.83 18.42 -6.15
N HIS A 21 42.59 17.51 -5.52
CA HIS A 21 44.06 17.52 -5.58
C HIS A 21 44.60 17.33 -7.01
N TYR A 22 44.01 16.43 -7.81
CA TYR A 22 44.43 16.23 -9.20
C TYR A 22 44.17 17.46 -10.10
N ASN A 23 43.08 18.17 -9.83
CA ASN A 23 42.71 19.39 -10.56
C ASN A 23 43.34 20.67 -9.98
N GLU A 24 44.20 20.57 -8.96
CA GLU A 24 44.90 21.74 -8.45
C GLU A 24 45.90 22.27 -9.49
N PRO A 25 45.87 23.57 -9.81
CA PRO A 25 46.69 24.15 -10.87
C PRO A 25 48.18 24.15 -10.56
N ASN A 26 48.62 23.74 -9.35
CA ASN A 26 50.02 23.66 -8.94
C ASN A 26 50.58 22.23 -8.88
N ASP A 27 49.78 21.21 -9.20
CA ASP A 27 50.29 19.84 -9.24
C ASP A 27 51.22 19.66 -10.46
N LEU A 28 52.46 19.23 -10.21
CA LEU A 28 53.49 19.10 -11.24
C LEU A 28 53.13 18.01 -12.27
N LEU A 29 52.31 17.03 -11.87
CA LEU A 29 51.76 16.00 -12.74
C LEU A 29 50.67 16.55 -13.67
N SER A 30 49.71 17.31 -13.15
CA SER A 30 48.63 17.90 -13.96
C SER A 30 49.16 18.94 -14.96
N GLN A 31 50.08 19.81 -14.53
CA GLN A 31 50.79 20.76 -15.40
C GLN A 31 51.67 20.06 -16.44
N GLY A 32 52.33 18.95 -16.07
CA GLY A 32 53.18 18.15 -16.95
C GLY A 32 52.38 17.50 -18.07
N LEU A 33 51.22 16.91 -17.75
CA LEU A 33 50.33 16.27 -18.71
C LEU A 33 49.63 17.28 -19.62
N GLN A 34 49.17 18.41 -19.10
CA GLN A 34 48.57 19.49 -19.90
C GLN A 34 49.58 20.02 -20.93
N ARG A 35 50.83 20.27 -20.51
CA ARG A 35 51.92 20.72 -21.41
C ARG A 35 52.30 19.67 -22.46
N VAL A 36 52.17 18.38 -22.15
CA VAL A 36 52.46 17.27 -23.06
C VAL A 36 51.33 17.09 -24.08
N TYR A 37 50.07 17.20 -23.67
CA TYR A 37 48.92 17.23 -24.57
C TYR A 37 48.98 18.45 -25.53
N ASP A 38 49.37 19.61 -25.02
CA ASP A 38 49.44 20.85 -25.82
C ASP A 38 50.67 20.88 -26.76
N ASN A 39 51.78 20.21 -26.43
CA ASN A 39 53.04 20.30 -27.19
C ASN A 39 53.57 18.98 -27.80
N SER A 40 52.84 17.86 -27.70
CA SER A 40 53.25 16.54 -28.24
C SER A 40 54.66 16.09 -27.81
N ALA A 41 55.11 16.49 -26.61
CA ALA A 41 56.42 16.10 -26.07
C ALA A 41 56.32 14.75 -25.34
N PRO A 42 57.29 13.82 -25.46
CA PRO A 42 57.25 12.56 -24.73
C PRO A 42 57.38 12.80 -23.22
N LEU A 43 56.54 12.15 -22.42
CA LEU A 43 56.64 12.19 -20.96
C LEU A 43 57.92 11.47 -20.48
N ASN A 44 58.45 11.90 -19.34
CA ASN A 44 59.50 11.16 -18.64
C ASN A 44 58.90 9.84 -18.13
N PRO A 45 59.53 8.66 -18.35
CA PRO A 45 58.99 7.36 -17.93
C PRO A 45 58.58 7.26 -16.44
N SER A 46 59.26 8.02 -15.56
CA SER A 46 58.88 8.10 -14.14
C SER A 46 57.52 8.79 -13.94
N MET A 47 57.23 9.84 -14.71
CA MET A 47 55.96 10.59 -14.62
C MET A 47 54.79 9.82 -15.24
N GLU A 48 55.04 9.03 -16.29
CA GLU A 48 54.03 8.10 -16.84
C GLU A 48 53.65 7.00 -15.83
N MET A 49 54.64 6.43 -15.14
CA MET A 49 54.41 5.40 -14.12
C MET A 49 53.65 5.96 -12.91
N ASP A 50 54.02 7.16 -12.43
CA ASP A 50 53.31 7.84 -11.34
C ASP A 50 51.87 8.21 -11.73
N HIS A 51 51.66 8.68 -12.96
CA HIS A 51 50.31 8.99 -13.48
C HIS A 51 49.44 7.74 -13.62
N SER A 52 49.98 6.64 -14.16
CA SER A 52 49.27 5.36 -14.26
C SER A 52 48.84 4.84 -12.89
N MET A 53 49.73 4.91 -11.89
CA MET A 53 49.44 4.45 -10.53
C MET A 53 48.34 5.28 -9.86
N ILE A 54 48.31 6.60 -10.11
CA ILE A 54 47.25 7.49 -9.62
C ILE A 54 45.92 7.18 -10.31
N CYS A 55 45.92 6.96 -11.63
CA CYS A 55 44.73 6.58 -12.39
C CYS A 55 44.14 5.24 -11.93
N ASP A 56 44.99 4.24 -11.67
CA ASP A 56 44.57 2.92 -11.19
C ASP A 56 43.97 2.99 -9.78
N ASN A 57 44.59 3.75 -8.87
CA ASN A 57 44.05 3.96 -7.53
C ASN A 57 42.71 4.72 -7.57
N TRP A 58 42.60 5.72 -8.45
CA TRP A 58 41.38 6.49 -8.63
C TRP A 58 40.24 5.63 -9.19
N LEU A 59 40.52 4.81 -10.21
CA LEU A 59 39.57 3.85 -10.80
C LEU A 59 39.13 2.79 -9.78
N ALA A 60 40.06 2.31 -8.93
CA ALA A 60 39.73 1.37 -7.86
C ALA A 60 38.78 2.00 -6.84
N LYS A 61 39.03 3.24 -6.41
CA LYS A 61 38.13 3.96 -5.50
C LYS A 61 36.79 4.30 -6.14
N GLU A 62 36.76 4.67 -7.42
CA GLU A 62 35.53 4.85 -8.18
C GLU A 62 34.70 3.58 -8.15
N THR A 63 35.31 2.44 -8.48
CA THR A 63 34.63 1.14 -8.54
C THR A 63 34.04 0.76 -7.18
N ILE A 64 34.81 0.96 -6.09
CA ILE A 64 34.34 0.71 -4.72
C ILE A 64 33.16 1.63 -4.36
N LEU A 65 33.23 2.91 -4.71
CA LEU A 65 32.17 3.86 -4.43
C LEU A 65 30.90 3.54 -5.22
N VAL A 66 31.01 3.24 -6.51
CA VAL A 66 29.89 2.82 -7.37
C VAL A 66 29.23 1.57 -6.81
N GLN A 67 30.03 0.57 -6.43
CA GLN A 67 29.53 -0.67 -5.83
C GLN A 67 28.77 -0.42 -4.52
N ASN A 68 29.30 0.44 -3.63
CA ASN A 68 28.61 0.80 -2.39
C ASN A 68 27.28 1.54 -2.64
N VAL A 69 27.22 2.41 -3.66
CA VAL A 69 25.98 3.08 -4.05
C VAL A 69 24.94 2.08 -4.55
N ILE A 70 25.36 1.08 -5.33
CA ILE A 70 24.49 0.00 -5.81
C ILE A 70 24.00 -0.84 -4.64
N GLU A 71 24.87 -1.20 -3.70
CA GLU A 71 24.50 -1.95 -2.49
C GLU A 71 23.50 -1.18 -1.62
N CYS A 72 23.73 0.13 -1.40
CA CYS A 72 22.77 0.99 -0.73
C CYS A 72 21.43 1.06 -1.47
N THR A 73 21.47 1.12 -2.81
CA THR A 73 20.26 1.11 -3.65
C THR A 73 19.48 -0.18 -3.45
N ASN A 74 20.14 -1.34 -3.54
CA ASN A 74 19.52 -2.65 -3.33
C ASN A 74 18.90 -2.79 -1.93
N LEU A 75 19.58 -2.28 -0.90
CA LEU A 75 19.05 -2.27 0.47
C LEU A 75 17.78 -1.40 0.60
N LEU A 76 17.73 -0.25 -0.07
CA LEU A 76 16.55 0.60 -0.09
C LEU A 76 15.40 -0.05 -0.88
N LEU A 77 15.69 -0.72 -2.00
CA LEU A 77 14.71 -1.47 -2.77
C LEU A 77 14.09 -2.59 -1.93
N GLN A 78 14.93 -3.41 -1.28
CA GLN A 78 14.47 -4.49 -0.40
C GLN A 78 13.59 -3.95 0.75
N ARG A 79 14.05 -2.90 1.45
CA ARG A 79 13.24 -2.28 2.51
C ARG A 79 11.94 -1.68 1.99
N GLY A 80 11.97 -1.14 0.77
CA GLY A 80 10.80 -0.66 0.05
C GLY A 80 9.79 -1.78 -0.22
N ASP A 81 10.25 -2.95 -0.67
CA ASP A 81 9.38 -4.12 -0.89
C ASP A 81 8.79 -4.63 0.43
N ASP A 82 9.62 -4.74 1.47
CA ASP A 82 9.22 -5.22 2.80
C ASP A 82 8.13 -4.33 3.42
N VAL A 83 8.32 -3.00 3.42
CA VAL A 83 7.34 -2.09 4.03
C VAL A 83 6.01 -2.09 3.28
N ARG A 84 6.04 -2.23 1.94
CA ARG A 84 4.83 -2.29 1.12
C ARG A 84 4.08 -3.60 1.31
N SER A 85 4.79 -4.72 1.43
CA SER A 85 4.20 -6.01 1.77
C SER A 85 3.55 -6.00 3.16
N ARG A 86 4.19 -5.34 4.13
CA ARG A 86 3.61 -5.13 5.47
C ARG A 86 2.37 -4.25 5.42
N LEU A 87 2.38 -3.17 4.65
CA LEU A 87 1.20 -2.32 4.45
C LEU A 87 0.05 -3.10 3.78
N GLN A 88 0.35 -3.95 2.80
CA GLN A 88 -0.64 -4.85 2.19
C GLN A 88 -1.24 -5.80 3.22
N THR A 89 -0.41 -6.47 4.01
CA THR A 89 -0.85 -7.36 5.09
C THR A 89 -1.71 -6.61 6.12
N TRP A 90 -1.33 -5.38 6.48
CA TRP A 90 -2.10 -4.51 7.36
C TRP A 90 -3.49 -4.18 6.77
N LYS A 91 -3.58 -3.87 5.47
CA LYS A 91 -4.85 -3.64 4.77
C LYS A 91 -5.71 -4.91 4.72
N GLU A 92 -5.12 -6.08 4.55
CA GLU A 92 -5.84 -7.36 4.58
C GLU A 92 -6.41 -7.67 5.98
N LYS A 93 -5.63 -7.43 7.05
CA LYS A 93 -6.13 -7.51 8.43
C LYS A 93 -7.28 -6.53 8.66
N GLN A 94 -7.16 -5.29 8.18
CA GLN A 94 -8.22 -4.28 8.26
C GLN A 94 -9.49 -4.74 7.54
N MET A 95 -9.35 -5.34 6.36
CA MET A 95 -10.45 -5.90 5.59
C MET A 95 -11.17 -7.01 6.35
N ARG A 96 -10.44 -7.99 6.89
CA ARG A 96 -11.00 -9.09 7.70
C ARG A 96 -11.64 -8.59 9.00
N ALA A 97 -11.11 -7.53 9.60
CA ALA A 97 -11.69 -6.93 10.79
C ALA A 97 -13.13 -6.41 10.57
N GLN A 98 -13.53 -6.09 9.33
CA GLN A 98 -14.90 -5.70 9.01
C GLN A 98 -15.94 -6.82 9.20
N ILE A 99 -15.49 -8.09 9.24
CA ILE A 99 -16.31 -9.25 9.56
C ILE A 99 -15.98 -9.84 10.95
N GLY A 100 -15.29 -9.09 11.80
CA GLY A 100 -15.06 -9.47 13.20
C GLY A 100 -13.75 -10.17 13.52
N TYR A 101 -12.84 -10.35 12.55
CA TYR A 101 -11.51 -10.86 12.89
C TYR A 101 -10.80 -9.90 13.86
N PRO A 102 -10.03 -10.44 14.82
CA PRO A 102 -9.26 -9.61 15.74
C PRO A 102 -8.17 -8.86 14.96
N PHE A 103 -8.06 -7.57 15.22
CA PHE A 103 -6.95 -6.74 14.74
C PHE A 103 -6.33 -5.98 15.91
N PRO A 104 -5.64 -6.70 16.83
CA PRO A 104 -4.90 -6.07 17.90
C PRO A 104 -3.80 -5.18 17.30
N GLU A 105 -3.41 -4.14 18.04
CA GLU A 105 -2.25 -3.30 17.71
C GLU A 105 -2.33 -2.58 16.35
N LYS A 106 -3.51 -2.44 15.76
CA LYS A 106 -3.75 -1.74 14.49
C LYS A 106 -2.99 -0.42 14.37
N ASP A 107 -3.09 0.44 15.38
CA ASP A 107 -2.47 1.76 15.39
C ASP A 107 -0.96 1.69 15.57
N THR A 108 -0.46 0.72 16.36
CA THR A 108 0.97 0.48 16.56
C THR A 108 1.62 -0.06 15.29
N GLU A 109 1.01 -1.05 14.64
CA GLU A 109 1.50 -1.59 13.36
C GLU A 109 1.56 -0.48 12.29
N LEU A 110 0.52 0.37 12.22
CA LEU A 110 0.48 1.49 11.28
C LEU A 110 1.56 2.55 11.59
N ALA A 111 1.82 2.84 12.87
CA ALA A 111 2.88 3.76 13.29
C ALA A 111 4.28 3.27 12.89
N ILE A 112 4.54 1.95 12.98
CA ILE A 112 5.81 1.38 12.53
C ILE A 112 5.96 1.53 11.01
N ILE A 113 4.89 1.25 10.26
CA ILE A 113 4.87 1.45 8.81
C ILE A 113 5.13 2.93 8.46
N ASP A 114 4.49 3.86 9.16
CA ASP A 114 4.67 5.31 8.98
C ASP A 114 6.15 5.72 9.18
N SER A 115 6.78 5.24 10.26
CA SER A 115 8.20 5.48 10.54
C SER A 115 9.13 4.91 9.47
N GLU A 116 8.81 3.73 8.92
CA GLU A 116 9.60 3.10 7.86
C GLU A 116 9.46 3.83 6.52
N PHE A 117 8.25 4.26 6.15
CA PHE A 117 8.03 5.16 5.02
C PHE A 117 8.83 6.45 5.20
N GLY A 118 8.80 7.05 6.40
CA GLY A 118 9.57 8.25 6.72
C GLY A 118 11.08 8.03 6.54
N THR A 119 11.59 6.89 6.99
CA THR A 119 12.99 6.50 6.80
C THR A 119 13.33 6.36 5.32
N LEU A 120 12.48 5.73 4.51
CA LEU A 120 12.72 5.60 3.07
C LEU A 120 12.72 6.97 2.37
N PHE A 121 11.76 7.84 2.66
CA PHE A 121 11.71 9.19 2.09
C PHE A 121 12.84 10.11 2.56
N ASP A 122 13.49 9.80 3.68
CA ASP A 122 14.68 10.53 4.12
C ASP A 122 15.94 10.13 3.35
N TYR A 123 16.11 8.84 3.03
CA TYR A 123 17.36 8.33 2.47
C TYR A 123 17.34 8.16 0.96
N ILE A 124 16.18 7.91 0.33
CA ILE A 124 16.10 7.83 -1.13
C ILE A 124 16.60 9.13 -1.78
N PRO A 125 16.13 10.34 -1.39
CA PRO A 125 16.60 11.58 -2.03
C PRO A 125 18.07 11.85 -1.79
N LYS A 126 18.58 11.53 -0.58
CA LYS A 126 20.00 11.69 -0.24
C LYS A 126 20.90 10.82 -1.11
N LEU A 127 20.50 9.56 -1.34
CA LEU A 127 21.24 8.66 -2.21
C LEU A 127 21.14 9.14 -3.67
N GLN A 128 19.97 9.57 -4.12
CA GLN A 128 19.81 10.13 -5.47
C GLN A 128 20.67 11.38 -5.70
N GLU A 129 20.78 12.27 -4.71
CA GLU A 129 21.67 13.44 -4.77
C GLU A 129 23.13 12.99 -4.94
N LEU A 130 23.60 12.07 -4.10
CA LEU A 130 24.95 11.52 -4.18
C LEU A 130 25.21 10.84 -5.54
N THR A 131 24.29 10.02 -6.03
CA THR A 131 24.35 9.38 -7.36
C THR A 131 24.39 10.41 -8.48
N ASN A 132 23.60 11.49 -8.40
CA ASN A 132 23.57 12.54 -9.42
C ASN A 132 24.87 13.35 -9.43
N VAL A 133 25.47 13.64 -8.27
CA VAL A 133 26.76 14.32 -8.19
C VAL A 133 27.84 13.41 -8.78
N LEU A 134 27.88 12.13 -8.41
CA LEU A 134 28.78 11.13 -9.01
C LEU A 134 28.67 11.08 -10.53
N LEU A 135 27.45 10.97 -11.05
CA LEU A 135 27.18 10.96 -12.49
C LEU A 135 27.66 12.24 -13.20
N LYS A 136 27.56 13.41 -12.56
CA LYS A 136 28.07 14.67 -13.12
C LYS A 136 29.60 14.65 -13.20
N MET A 137 30.28 14.11 -12.20
CA MET A 137 31.74 14.04 -12.17
C MET A 137 32.28 13.06 -13.20
N LEU A 138 31.67 11.88 -13.31
CA LEU A 138 32.10 10.85 -14.27
C LEU A 138 31.89 11.27 -15.74
N LYS A 139 30.98 12.21 -16.01
CA LYS A 139 30.74 12.75 -17.35
C LYS A 139 31.70 13.89 -17.74
N GLN A 140 32.56 14.35 -16.83
CA GLN A 140 33.57 15.35 -17.16
C GLN A 140 34.74 14.69 -17.91
N PRO A 141 35.24 15.27 -19.01
CA PRO A 141 36.35 14.70 -19.78
C PRO A 141 37.64 14.79 -18.97
N MET A 142 37.98 13.70 -18.26
CA MET A 142 39.16 13.60 -17.38
C MET A 142 40.35 12.88 -18.04
N GLY A 143 40.34 12.64 -19.35
CA GLY A 143 41.42 11.95 -20.05
C GLY A 143 41.59 10.47 -19.68
N MET A 144 40.56 9.85 -19.10
CA MET A 144 40.53 8.45 -18.67
C MET A 144 40.07 7.51 -19.80
N PRO A 145 40.40 6.21 -19.75
CA PRO A 145 39.93 5.25 -20.75
C PRO A 145 38.38 5.15 -20.78
N GLU A 146 37.78 5.50 -21.92
CA GLU A 146 36.31 5.63 -22.14
C GLU A 146 35.49 4.38 -21.74
N ASN A 147 36.11 3.20 -21.76
CA ASN A 147 35.40 1.93 -21.63
C ASN A 147 34.95 1.64 -20.18
N ALA A 148 35.77 1.97 -19.17
CA ALA A 148 35.46 1.69 -17.77
C ALA A 148 34.41 2.66 -17.21
N GLN A 149 34.54 3.95 -17.56
CA GLN A 149 33.59 4.99 -17.13
C GLN A 149 32.18 4.75 -17.69
N SER A 150 32.09 4.23 -18.91
CA SER A 150 30.80 3.91 -19.54
C SER A 150 29.98 2.88 -18.75
N SER A 151 30.65 1.88 -18.14
CA SER A 151 29.99 0.86 -17.32
C SER A 151 29.50 1.43 -15.98
N SER A 152 30.34 2.19 -15.26
CA SER A 152 29.96 2.86 -14.00
C SER A 152 28.78 3.80 -14.20
N ILE A 153 28.80 4.59 -15.28
CA ILE A 153 27.72 5.52 -15.63
C ILE A 153 26.40 4.76 -15.90
N ALA A 154 26.46 3.64 -16.63
CA ALA A 154 25.28 2.83 -16.90
C ALA A 154 24.65 2.28 -15.60
N GLN A 155 25.48 1.74 -14.70
CA GLN A 155 25.02 1.20 -13.41
C GLN A 155 24.39 2.28 -12.52
N LEU A 156 25.01 3.47 -12.42
CA LEU A 156 24.48 4.58 -11.63
C LEU A 156 23.18 5.15 -12.20
N ASN A 157 23.04 5.22 -13.53
CA ASN A 157 21.78 5.63 -14.18
C ASN A 157 20.66 4.63 -13.87
N GLU A 158 20.95 3.32 -13.92
CA GLU A 158 19.98 2.28 -13.57
C GLU A 158 19.59 2.38 -12.08
N ALA A 159 20.55 2.53 -11.17
CA ALA A 159 20.28 2.72 -9.75
C ALA A 159 19.36 3.94 -9.51
N ASN A 160 19.62 5.06 -10.17
CA ASN A 160 18.76 6.25 -10.07
C ASN A 160 17.36 6.02 -10.64
N SER A 161 17.24 5.28 -11.75
CA SER A 161 15.94 4.87 -12.33
C SER A 161 15.13 4.02 -11.35
N GLN A 162 15.77 3.05 -10.69
CA GLN A 162 15.15 2.18 -9.70
C GLN A 162 14.69 2.95 -8.45
N LEU A 163 15.51 3.88 -7.93
CA LEU A 163 15.13 4.75 -6.82
C LEU A 163 13.96 5.68 -7.18
N ASN A 164 13.94 6.20 -8.40
CA ASN A 164 12.83 7.00 -8.91
C ASN A 164 11.54 6.18 -9.04
N ARG A 165 11.64 4.91 -9.45
CA ARG A 165 10.49 4.00 -9.50
C ARG A 165 9.97 3.73 -8.09
N LEU A 166 10.84 3.33 -7.16
CA LEU A 166 10.45 3.06 -5.78
C LEU A 166 9.80 4.27 -5.11
N SER A 167 10.40 5.46 -5.23
CA SER A 167 9.85 6.68 -4.63
C SER A 167 8.45 7.02 -5.13
N ARG A 168 8.19 6.85 -6.44
CA ARG A 168 6.83 7.00 -7.00
C ARG A 168 5.87 5.94 -6.48
N GLU A 169 6.27 4.69 -6.43
CA GLU A 169 5.43 3.60 -5.92
C GLU A 169 5.07 3.81 -4.44
N LEU A 170 6.02 4.25 -3.61
CA LEU A 170 5.77 4.64 -2.22
C LEU A 170 4.83 5.85 -2.14
N LEU A 171 5.02 6.86 -2.98
CA LEU A 171 4.16 8.05 -3.03
C LEU A 171 2.69 7.71 -3.27
N HIS A 172 2.39 6.71 -4.12
CA HIS A 172 1.01 6.28 -4.35
C HIS A 172 0.36 5.56 -3.16
N GLN A 173 1.13 5.18 -2.14
CA GLN A 173 0.66 4.43 -0.97
C GLN A 173 0.67 5.25 0.34
N VAL A 174 1.10 6.51 0.30
CA VAL A 174 1.22 7.35 1.50
C VAL A 174 -0.13 7.72 2.12
N LEU A 175 -1.21 7.69 1.35
CA LEU A 175 -2.56 7.88 1.87
C LEU A 175 -3.23 6.54 2.16
N VAL A 176 -3.52 6.31 3.44
CA VAL A 176 -4.13 5.08 3.92
C VAL A 176 -5.44 5.40 4.62
N VAL A 177 -6.54 4.77 4.21
CA VAL A 177 -7.81 4.83 4.94
C VAL A 177 -7.63 4.00 6.21
N SER A 178 -7.41 4.64 7.35
CA SER A 178 -7.17 3.97 8.64
C SER A 178 -8.46 3.50 9.30
N GLU A 179 -9.56 4.24 9.16
CA GLU A 179 -10.91 3.81 9.52
C GLU A 179 -11.80 3.77 8.28
N GLN A 180 -12.20 2.55 7.90
CA GLN A 180 -13.01 2.29 6.70
C GLN A 180 -14.48 2.69 6.90
N PRO A 181 -15.20 3.06 5.82
CA PRO A 181 -16.65 3.25 5.87
C PRO A 181 -17.38 1.97 6.30
N LYS A 182 -18.66 2.13 6.65
CA LYS A 182 -19.58 0.99 6.77
C LYS A 182 -19.65 0.25 5.43
N THR A 183 -19.64 -1.07 5.51
CA THR A 183 -19.67 -1.96 4.34
C THR A 183 -20.97 -1.84 3.54
N VAL A 184 -22.10 -1.69 4.22
CA VAL A 184 -23.42 -1.45 3.61
C VAL A 184 -23.90 -0.06 4.02
N LEU A 185 -24.10 0.79 3.02
CA LEU A 185 -24.60 2.16 3.15
C LEU A 185 -26.09 2.20 2.80
N LYS A 186 -26.82 3.13 3.42
CA LYS A 186 -28.22 3.46 3.08
C LYS A 186 -28.28 4.92 2.68
N THR A 187 -29.08 5.25 1.67
CA THR A 187 -29.31 6.64 1.29
C THR A 187 -29.93 7.42 2.45
N GLU A 188 -29.63 8.71 2.50
CA GLU A 188 -30.02 9.62 3.57
C GLU A 188 -29.50 9.25 4.97
N THR A 189 -28.46 8.41 5.07
CA THR A 189 -27.84 8.05 6.34
C THR A 189 -26.41 8.56 6.44
N ASN A 190 -25.98 8.81 7.68
CA ASN A 190 -24.60 9.19 7.97
C ASN A 190 -23.65 8.05 7.61
N ILE A 191 -22.65 8.38 6.80
CA ILE A 191 -21.48 7.54 6.61
C ILE A 191 -20.73 7.56 7.95
N ARG A 192 -20.37 6.37 8.47
CA ARG A 192 -19.73 6.26 9.80
C ARG A 192 -18.41 7.06 9.83
N LYS A 193 -17.90 7.32 11.04
CA LYS A 193 -16.56 7.89 11.25
C LYS A 193 -15.53 7.18 10.37
N MET A 194 -14.94 7.93 9.44
CA MET A 194 -13.81 7.52 8.62
C MET A 194 -12.58 8.33 9.00
N GLU A 195 -11.41 7.76 8.81
CA GLU A 195 -10.14 8.40 9.10
C GLU A 195 -9.14 8.02 8.00
N ILE A 196 -8.37 9.00 7.55
CA ILE A 196 -7.29 8.81 6.59
C ILE A 196 -6.01 9.28 7.25
N HIS A 197 -4.98 8.48 7.08
CA HIS A 197 -3.64 8.73 7.57
C HIS A 197 -2.73 9.08 6.40
N PHE A 198 -1.93 10.13 6.55
CA PHE A 198 -0.89 10.51 5.61
C PHE A 198 0.48 10.09 6.16
N LEU A 199 1.00 8.98 5.66
CA LEU A 199 2.29 8.42 6.01
C LEU A 199 3.43 9.34 5.57
N ALA A 200 4.45 9.46 6.41
CA ALA A 200 5.67 10.24 6.20
C ALA A 200 5.43 11.72 5.86
N ALA A 201 4.29 12.29 6.25
CA ALA A 201 3.90 13.66 5.92
C ALA A 201 4.97 14.69 6.29
N GLU A 202 5.58 14.56 7.48
CA GLU A 202 6.66 15.44 7.95
C GLU A 202 7.88 15.40 7.01
N LYS A 203 8.30 14.20 6.60
CA LYS A 203 9.46 14.00 5.72
C LYS A 203 9.20 14.53 4.31
N LEU A 204 7.96 14.43 3.86
CA LEU A 204 7.49 14.99 2.57
C LEU A 204 7.33 16.52 2.59
N GLY A 205 7.54 17.18 3.73
CA GLY A 205 7.59 18.62 3.87
C GLY A 205 6.32 19.27 4.38
N MET A 206 5.37 18.49 4.90
CA MET A 206 4.17 19.00 5.53
C MET A 206 4.53 19.60 6.90
N LYS A 207 4.65 20.92 6.98
CA LYS A 207 4.92 21.63 8.24
C LYS A 207 3.64 21.71 9.07
N HIS A 208 3.77 21.47 10.38
CA HIS A 208 2.65 21.32 11.31
C HIS A 208 1.70 22.54 11.43
N GLU A 209 2.03 23.71 10.86
CA GLU A 209 1.39 24.99 11.22
C GLU A 209 0.98 25.89 10.04
N SER A 210 1.21 25.51 8.77
CA SER A 210 0.86 26.40 7.64
C SER A 210 0.18 25.66 6.49
N ASN A 211 -1.12 25.96 6.31
CA ASN A 211 -1.97 25.49 5.21
C ASN A 211 -2.05 23.97 5.02
N MET A 212 -2.59 23.26 6.02
CA MET A 212 -2.92 21.84 5.87
C MET A 212 -3.90 21.64 4.71
N PRO A 213 -3.67 20.65 3.84
CA PRO A 213 -4.47 20.49 2.66
C PRO A 213 -5.84 19.91 2.98
N ASN A 214 -6.79 20.24 2.11
CA ASN A 214 -8.10 19.63 2.14
C ASN A 214 -8.05 18.28 1.42
N VAL A 215 -8.84 17.35 1.97
CA VAL A 215 -9.13 16.06 1.40
C VAL A 215 -10.60 16.03 1.08
N HIS A 216 -10.89 15.69 -0.17
CA HIS A 216 -12.22 15.49 -0.68
C HIS A 216 -12.45 14.02 -0.93
N PHE A 217 -13.70 13.59 -0.94
CA PHE A 217 -14.02 12.25 -1.42
C PHE A 217 -15.33 12.18 -2.20
N LYS A 218 -15.41 11.18 -3.06
CA LYS A 218 -16.56 10.94 -3.93
C LYS A 218 -16.86 9.45 -3.99
N ILE A 219 -18.10 9.10 -4.33
CA ILE A 219 -18.48 7.72 -4.60
C ILE A 219 -18.39 7.42 -6.10
N ILE A 220 -17.70 6.33 -6.43
CA ILE A 220 -17.53 5.82 -7.80
C ILE A 220 -17.84 4.33 -7.84
N THR A 221 -18.03 3.76 -9.03
CA THR A 221 -18.15 2.30 -9.17
C THR A 221 -16.80 1.62 -9.04
N GLU A 222 -16.80 0.36 -8.59
CA GLU A 222 -15.58 -0.46 -8.54
C GLU A 222 -14.92 -0.63 -9.92
N GLU A 223 -15.71 -0.76 -10.99
CA GLU A 223 -15.19 -0.82 -12.37
C GLU A 223 -14.42 0.45 -12.75
N LEU A 224 -14.93 1.63 -12.38
CA LEU A 224 -14.24 2.88 -12.63
C LEU A 224 -12.96 2.95 -11.79
N ALA A 225 -13.02 2.54 -10.52
CA ALA A 225 -11.86 2.50 -9.63
C ALA A 225 -10.72 1.66 -10.20
N LYS A 226 -11.01 0.48 -10.76
CA LYS A 226 -10.03 -0.40 -11.42
C LYS A 226 -9.41 0.22 -12.68
N GLN A 227 -10.07 1.20 -13.31
CA GLN A 227 -9.60 1.87 -14.54
C GLN A 227 -8.98 3.26 -14.26
N LEU A 228 -8.88 3.69 -13.01
CA LEU A 228 -8.37 5.02 -12.64
C LEU A 228 -6.86 5.16 -12.90
N THR A 229 -6.50 5.79 -14.02
CA THR A 229 -5.15 6.33 -14.24
C THR A 229 -5.03 7.75 -13.69
N ASP A 230 -3.80 8.28 -13.57
CA ASP A 230 -3.53 9.62 -13.01
C ASP A 230 -4.15 10.77 -13.82
N SER A 231 -4.59 10.51 -15.06
CA SER A 231 -5.19 11.49 -15.99
C SER A 231 -6.70 11.32 -16.19
N SER A 232 -7.33 10.37 -15.49
CA SER A 232 -8.75 10.05 -15.70
C SER A 232 -9.69 11.14 -15.15
N THR A 233 -10.67 11.55 -15.96
CA THR A 233 -11.76 12.43 -15.49
C THR A 233 -12.74 11.59 -14.67
N ILE A 234 -12.81 11.86 -13.37
CA ILE A 234 -13.61 11.07 -12.43
C ILE A 234 -15.07 11.50 -12.53
N LYS A 235 -15.91 10.62 -13.10
CA LYS A 235 -17.37 10.77 -13.07
C LYS A 235 -17.87 10.25 -11.73
N GLU A 236 -18.46 11.11 -10.91
CA GLU A 236 -19.12 10.67 -9.69
C GLU A 236 -20.46 10.01 -10.01
N VAL A 237 -20.84 9.06 -9.16
CA VAL A 237 -22.04 8.24 -9.36
C VAL A 237 -23.04 8.50 -8.22
N GLY A 238 -22.77 9.48 -7.37
CA GLY A 238 -23.65 9.81 -6.25
C GLY A 238 -23.19 11.07 -5.51
N GLU A 239 -24.13 11.65 -4.77
CA GLU A 239 -23.97 12.92 -4.06
C GLU A 239 -23.76 12.67 -2.56
N ILE A 240 -22.75 13.33 -1.98
CA ILE A 240 -22.37 13.20 -0.56
C ILE A 240 -22.23 14.58 0.06
N GLU A 241 -22.94 14.81 1.17
CA GLU A 241 -22.77 16.03 1.98
C GLU A 241 -21.56 15.92 2.90
N ASN A 242 -20.91 17.06 3.17
CA ASN A 242 -19.73 17.17 4.03
C ASN A 242 -18.61 16.21 3.60
N ALA A 243 -18.37 16.14 2.30
CA ALA A 243 -17.36 15.29 1.67
C ALA A 243 -15.95 15.92 1.67
N GLU A 244 -15.72 16.94 2.49
CA GLU A 244 -14.44 17.65 2.64
C GLU A 244 -13.97 17.57 4.09
N GLY A 245 -12.67 17.38 4.28
CA GLY A 245 -12.01 17.36 5.57
C GLY A 245 -10.61 17.94 5.46
N LYS A 246 -10.13 18.54 6.55
CA LYS A 246 -8.80 19.15 6.60
C LYS A 246 -7.87 18.27 7.41
N PHE A 247 -6.64 18.05 6.93
CA PHE A 247 -5.64 17.34 7.71
C PHE A 247 -5.33 18.08 9.01
N ALA A 248 -5.13 17.29 10.07
CA ALA A 248 -4.72 17.75 11.38
C ALA A 248 -3.70 16.76 11.96
N VAL A 249 -2.90 17.26 12.89
CA VAL A 249 -1.92 16.43 13.61
C VAL A 249 -2.63 15.85 14.83
N ASN A 250 -2.63 14.53 14.97
CA ASN A 250 -3.23 13.86 16.12
C ASN A 250 -2.26 13.86 17.33
N ALA A 251 -2.73 13.36 18.48
CA ALA A 251 -1.94 13.29 19.71
C ALA A 251 -0.63 12.47 19.57
N ASN A 252 -0.61 11.52 18.63
CA ASN A 252 0.55 10.68 18.33
C ASN A 252 1.48 11.31 17.28
N ARG A 253 1.28 12.60 16.95
CA ARG A 253 2.02 13.36 15.93
C ARG A 253 1.86 12.85 14.49
N HIS A 254 0.89 11.98 14.24
CA HIS A 254 0.54 11.56 12.89
C HIS A 254 -0.39 12.56 12.21
N MET A 255 -0.26 12.71 10.90
CA MET A 255 -1.15 13.56 10.10
C MET A 255 -2.37 12.76 9.66
N THR A 256 -3.55 13.11 10.20
CA THR A 256 -4.80 12.42 9.87
C THR A 256 -5.93 13.39 9.55
N VAL A 257 -6.93 12.92 8.81
CA VAL A 257 -8.19 13.64 8.57
C VAL A 257 -9.35 12.74 8.98
N LYS A 258 -10.29 13.29 9.74
CA LYS A 258 -11.46 12.56 10.27
C LYS A 258 -12.74 13.09 9.67
N PHE A 259 -13.53 12.20 9.08
CA PHE A 259 -14.86 12.49 8.55
C PHE A 259 -15.90 11.86 9.47
N SER A 260 -16.76 12.66 10.08
CA SER A 260 -17.73 12.18 11.08
C SER A 260 -19.17 12.64 10.88
N LYS A 261 -19.40 13.60 9.97
CA LYS A 261 -20.69 14.24 9.71
C LYS A 261 -21.11 14.14 8.24
N ASN A 262 -20.50 13.22 7.51
CA ASN A 262 -20.75 12.96 6.10
C ASN A 262 -22.02 12.12 5.91
N LYS A 263 -22.79 12.44 4.88
CA LYS A 263 -24.10 11.83 4.62
C LYS A 263 -24.21 11.48 3.14
N LEU A 264 -24.62 10.25 2.85
CA LEU A 264 -24.90 9.83 1.48
C LEU A 264 -26.30 10.31 1.09
N ILE A 265 -26.42 11.17 0.08
CA ILE A 265 -27.71 11.68 -0.38
C ILE A 265 -28.32 10.71 -1.39
N SER A 266 -27.61 10.48 -2.49
CA SER A 266 -28.11 9.72 -3.63
C SER A 266 -26.98 8.94 -4.30
N VAL A 267 -27.34 7.84 -4.97
CA VAL A 267 -26.42 7.06 -5.81
C VAL A 267 -27.18 6.58 -7.04
N GLU A 268 -26.60 6.79 -8.21
CA GLU A 268 -27.10 6.31 -9.48
C GLU A 268 -26.76 4.83 -9.67
N HIS A 269 -27.77 3.97 -9.60
CA HIS A 269 -27.63 2.56 -9.96
C HIS A 269 -27.69 2.39 -11.47
N ARG A 270 -26.79 1.60 -12.05
CA ARG A 270 -26.86 1.29 -13.49
C ARG A 270 -28.17 0.54 -13.81
N THR A 271 -28.74 0.84 -14.97
CA THR A 271 -30.11 0.47 -15.37
C THR A 271 -30.32 -1.03 -15.67
N ASN A 272 -29.28 -1.85 -15.70
CA ASN A 272 -29.40 -3.29 -15.98
C ASN A 272 -30.01 -4.05 -14.79
N VAL A 273 -31.12 -4.75 -15.04
CA VAL A 273 -31.99 -5.38 -14.03
C VAL A 273 -31.27 -6.45 -13.20
N ASN A 274 -30.30 -7.16 -13.80
CA ASN A 274 -29.49 -8.18 -13.10
C ASN A 274 -28.31 -7.60 -12.31
N SER A 275 -27.86 -6.38 -12.63
CA SER A 275 -26.72 -5.73 -11.95
C SER A 275 -27.15 -4.74 -10.87
N LYS A 276 -28.46 -4.49 -10.69
CA LYS A 276 -28.99 -3.68 -9.57
C LYS A 276 -28.77 -4.30 -8.18
N LYS A 277 -28.60 -5.63 -8.08
CA LYS A 277 -28.56 -6.34 -6.80
C LYS A 277 -27.17 -6.43 -6.15
N GLU A 278 -26.10 -6.32 -6.94
CA GLU A 278 -24.72 -6.56 -6.45
C GLU A 278 -23.72 -5.45 -6.89
N GLN A 279 -24.20 -4.26 -7.23
CA GLN A 279 -23.31 -3.18 -7.66
C GLN A 279 -22.42 -2.69 -6.50
N LYS A 280 -21.10 -2.84 -6.67
CA LYS A 280 -20.07 -2.39 -5.74
C LYS A 280 -19.61 -0.98 -6.06
N TYR A 281 -19.43 -0.19 -5.01
CA TYR A 281 -18.94 1.19 -5.08
C TYR A 281 -17.68 1.33 -4.26
N VAL A 282 -16.93 2.39 -4.48
CA VAL A 282 -15.72 2.73 -3.72
C VAL A 282 -15.76 4.21 -3.39
N LEU A 283 -15.33 4.58 -2.18
CA LEU A 283 -15.07 5.97 -1.84
C LEU A 283 -13.67 6.33 -2.32
N PHE A 284 -13.61 7.24 -3.29
CA PHE A 284 -12.38 7.79 -3.84
C PHE A 284 -12.00 9.05 -3.09
N PHE A 285 -10.90 9.00 -2.34
CA PHE A 285 -10.36 10.13 -1.60
C PHE A 285 -9.24 10.77 -2.40
N TYR A 286 -9.20 12.10 -2.43
CA TYR A 286 -8.15 12.85 -3.10
C TYR A 286 -7.87 14.17 -2.38
N THR A 287 -6.64 14.64 -2.52
CA THR A 287 -6.23 15.94 -1.96
C THR A 287 -6.32 17.02 -3.02
N ASP A 288 -6.45 18.26 -2.55
CA ASP A 288 -6.01 19.40 -3.35
C ASP A 288 -4.53 19.24 -3.73
N PRO A 289 -4.06 19.90 -4.81
CA PRO A 289 -2.66 19.81 -5.21
C PRO A 289 -1.69 20.26 -4.12
N LEU A 290 -0.79 19.36 -3.74
CA LEU A 290 0.20 19.54 -2.69
C LEU A 290 1.56 19.81 -3.30
N ASN A 291 2.33 20.72 -2.72
CA ASN A 291 3.74 20.88 -3.09
C ASN A 291 4.61 20.06 -2.14
N LEU A 292 4.99 18.86 -2.56
CA LEU A 292 5.85 17.97 -1.79
C LEU A 292 7.31 18.19 -2.20
N LYS A 293 8.22 18.21 -1.22
CA LYS A 293 9.64 18.60 -1.41
C LYS A 293 10.29 18.04 -2.68
N ILE A 294 10.26 16.72 -2.83
CA ILE A 294 10.99 16.00 -3.90
C ILE A 294 10.13 15.71 -5.13
N PHE A 295 8.81 15.89 -5.04
CA PHE A 295 7.87 15.53 -6.11
C PHE A 295 7.22 16.74 -6.78
N GLY A 296 7.42 17.95 -6.23
CA GLY A 296 6.73 19.15 -6.69
C GLY A 296 5.24 19.06 -6.44
N LYS A 297 4.44 19.58 -7.38
CA LYS A 297 2.99 19.65 -7.26
C LYS A 297 2.35 18.30 -7.62
N VAL A 298 1.78 17.61 -6.63
CA VAL A 298 1.12 16.31 -6.80
C VAL A 298 -0.24 16.27 -6.13
N ASN A 299 -1.15 15.48 -6.69
CA ASN A 299 -2.44 15.16 -6.07
C ASN A 299 -2.34 13.76 -5.49
N LEU A 300 -2.51 13.63 -4.18
CA LEU A 300 -2.54 12.33 -3.54
C LEU A 300 -3.95 11.78 -3.60
N ARG A 301 -4.07 10.45 -3.73
CA ARG A 301 -5.35 9.76 -3.80
C ARG A 301 -5.29 8.39 -3.12
N THR A 302 -6.43 7.92 -2.65
CA THR A 302 -6.59 6.57 -2.09
C THR A 302 -8.04 6.11 -2.20
N LEU A 303 -8.26 4.79 -2.07
CA LEU A 303 -9.56 4.15 -2.20
C LEU A 303 -9.96 3.51 -0.87
N SER A 304 -11.26 3.58 -0.52
CA SER A 304 -11.81 2.71 0.51
C SER A 304 -11.87 1.25 0.03
N LEU A 305 -12.12 0.33 0.95
CA LEU A 305 -12.65 -0.97 0.56
C LEU A 305 -14.01 -0.78 -0.15
N PRO A 306 -14.40 -1.70 -1.06
CA PRO A 306 -15.68 -1.63 -1.75
C PRO A 306 -16.86 -1.60 -0.78
N VAL A 307 -17.81 -0.71 -1.02
CA VAL A 307 -19.04 -0.55 -0.24
C VAL A 307 -20.24 -0.90 -1.11
N MET A 308 -21.29 -1.40 -0.47
CA MET A 308 -22.58 -1.66 -1.09
C MET A 308 -23.56 -0.57 -0.69
N VAL A 309 -24.49 -0.23 -1.56
CA VAL A 309 -25.55 0.75 -1.28
C VAL A 309 -26.89 0.04 -1.37
N ALA A 310 -27.59 -0.06 -0.23
CA ALA A 310 -28.89 -0.68 -0.13
C ALA A 310 -29.99 0.33 -0.48
N THR A 311 -30.90 -0.07 -1.37
CA THR A 311 -32.11 0.71 -1.72
C THR A 311 -33.28 0.41 -0.79
N SER A 312 -33.30 -0.78 -0.19
CA SER A 312 -34.31 -1.23 0.77
C SER A 312 -33.73 -2.26 1.72
N GLY A 313 -34.33 -2.43 2.91
CA GLY A 313 -33.87 -3.41 3.89
C GLY A 313 -34.00 -4.87 3.45
N SER A 314 -34.82 -5.17 2.45
CA SER A 314 -34.95 -6.54 1.91
C SER A 314 -33.71 -7.02 1.16
N GLN A 315 -32.82 -6.11 0.75
CA GLN A 315 -31.55 -6.47 0.11
C GLN A 315 -30.45 -6.81 1.12
N ASP A 316 -30.66 -6.53 2.42
CA ASP A 316 -29.59 -6.65 3.42
C ASP A 316 -28.98 -8.07 3.41
N CYS A 317 -29.77 -9.14 3.23
CA CYS A 317 -29.26 -10.52 3.17
C CYS A 317 -28.19 -10.70 2.07
N ASP A 318 -28.56 -10.40 0.81
CA ASP A 318 -27.70 -10.54 -0.36
C ASP A 318 -26.43 -9.67 -0.23
N LEU A 319 -26.60 -8.42 0.22
CA LEU A 319 -25.50 -7.47 0.36
C LEU A 319 -24.51 -7.91 1.43
N TYR A 320 -24.99 -8.40 2.58
CA TYR A 320 -24.12 -8.94 3.61
C TYR A 320 -23.42 -10.23 3.17
N ALA A 321 -24.02 -11.04 2.29
CA ALA A 321 -23.38 -12.22 1.71
C ALA A 321 -22.16 -11.83 0.86
N ALA A 322 -22.35 -10.90 -0.07
CA ALA A 322 -21.30 -10.40 -0.95
C ALA A 322 -20.16 -9.74 -0.15
N VAL A 323 -20.51 -8.93 0.85
CA VAL A 323 -19.53 -8.33 1.77
C VAL A 323 -18.78 -9.43 2.53
N PHE A 324 -19.48 -10.39 3.13
CA PHE A 324 -18.86 -11.45 3.91
C PHE A 324 -17.82 -12.22 3.08
N TRP A 325 -18.22 -12.68 1.89
CA TRP A 325 -17.33 -13.45 1.02
C TRP A 325 -16.09 -12.65 0.60
N GLN A 326 -16.30 -11.40 0.18
CA GLN A 326 -15.23 -10.51 -0.22
C GLN A 326 -14.24 -10.24 0.92
N ARG A 327 -14.73 -10.04 2.15
CA ARG A 327 -13.87 -9.74 3.32
C ARG A 327 -13.15 -10.97 3.87
N ALA A 328 -13.79 -12.13 3.82
CA ALA A 328 -13.20 -13.36 4.32
C ALA A 328 -12.13 -13.92 3.36
N PHE A 329 -12.39 -13.81 2.04
CA PHE A 329 -11.66 -14.58 1.04
C PHE A 329 -11.05 -13.77 -0.11
N GLY A 330 -11.29 -12.45 -0.15
CA GLY A 330 -10.55 -11.56 -1.05
C GLY A 330 -9.11 -11.30 -0.57
N SER A 331 -8.33 -10.65 -1.43
CA SER A 331 -7.03 -10.08 -1.11
C SER A 331 -6.97 -8.63 -1.58
N VAL A 332 -6.04 -7.86 -1.02
CA VAL A 332 -5.86 -6.44 -1.35
C VAL A 332 -4.58 -6.30 -2.16
N ASP A 333 -4.62 -5.60 -3.29
CA ASP A 333 -3.43 -5.31 -4.10
C ASP A 333 -2.63 -4.12 -3.50
N TYR A 334 -1.46 -3.85 -4.08
CA TYR A 334 -0.61 -2.72 -3.67
C TYR A 334 -1.28 -1.34 -3.83
N HIS A 335 -2.30 -1.21 -4.68
CA HIS A 335 -3.05 0.02 -4.90
C HIS A 335 -4.26 0.15 -3.98
N GLY A 336 -4.54 -0.86 -3.14
CA GLY A 336 -5.69 -0.89 -2.26
C GLY A 336 -6.98 -1.36 -2.94
N ASN A 337 -6.92 -1.86 -4.18
CA ASN A 337 -8.06 -2.53 -4.80
C ASN A 337 -8.21 -3.92 -4.20
N ILE A 338 -9.46 -4.40 -4.12
CA ILE A 338 -9.70 -5.80 -3.83
C ILE A 338 -9.49 -6.59 -5.13
N ALA A 339 -8.56 -7.54 -5.09
CA ALA A 339 -8.32 -8.49 -6.17
C ALA A 339 -9.49 -9.48 -6.29
N ASP A 340 -9.44 -10.37 -7.27
CA ASP A 340 -10.54 -11.29 -7.53
C ASP A 340 -10.82 -12.19 -6.31
N GLU A 341 -12.12 -12.33 -6.00
CA GLU A 341 -12.59 -13.13 -4.88
C GLU A 341 -12.32 -14.62 -5.13
N ALA A 342 -12.00 -15.36 -4.07
CA ALA A 342 -11.83 -16.80 -4.16
C ALA A 342 -13.12 -17.44 -4.69
N GLN A 343 -13.02 -18.20 -5.79
CA GLN A 343 -14.16 -18.92 -6.36
C GLN A 343 -14.62 -20.06 -5.45
N SER A 344 -13.69 -20.69 -4.76
CA SER A 344 -13.96 -21.71 -3.75
C SER A 344 -12.98 -21.65 -2.58
N VAL A 345 -13.43 -22.14 -1.43
CA VAL A 345 -12.66 -22.17 -0.19
C VAL A 345 -12.85 -23.49 0.54
N THR A 346 -11.86 -23.88 1.35
CA THR A 346 -11.97 -25.08 2.18
C THR A 346 -12.94 -24.83 3.35
N TRP A 347 -13.62 -25.90 3.81
CA TRP A 347 -14.52 -25.81 4.96
C TRP A 347 -13.86 -25.19 6.22
N PRO A 348 -12.62 -25.55 6.63
CA PRO A 348 -12.00 -24.94 7.80
C PRO A 348 -11.87 -23.41 7.68
N ARG A 349 -11.52 -22.91 6.49
CA ARG A 349 -11.39 -21.48 6.21
C ARG A 349 -12.75 -20.77 6.25
N LEU A 350 -13.80 -21.40 5.72
CA LEU A 350 -15.16 -20.88 5.79
C LEU A 350 -15.71 -20.89 7.22
N ALA A 351 -15.53 -22.00 7.94
CA ALA A 351 -15.98 -22.17 9.31
C ALA A 351 -15.37 -21.12 10.25
N GLU A 352 -14.07 -20.83 10.11
CA GLU A 352 -13.41 -19.77 10.86
C GLU A 352 -14.04 -18.40 10.57
N ALA A 353 -14.22 -18.05 9.29
CA ALA A 353 -14.83 -16.77 8.91
C ALA A 353 -16.26 -16.63 9.45
N ILE A 354 -17.04 -17.70 9.40
CA ILE A 354 -18.40 -17.78 9.95
C ILE A 354 -18.40 -17.52 11.46
N LYS A 355 -17.44 -18.06 12.22
CA LYS A 355 -17.32 -17.83 13.67
C LYS A 355 -17.18 -16.34 14.00
N TYR A 356 -16.25 -15.66 13.33
CA TYR A 356 -16.02 -14.23 13.54
C TYR A 356 -17.19 -13.36 13.07
N GLN A 357 -17.74 -13.67 11.90
CA GLN A 357 -18.88 -12.95 11.35
C GLN A 357 -20.10 -13.07 12.27
N PHE A 358 -20.37 -14.28 12.78
CA PHE A 358 -21.47 -14.53 13.71
C PHE A 358 -21.34 -13.64 14.95
N GLN A 359 -20.16 -13.67 15.59
CA GLN A 359 -19.93 -12.94 16.82
C GLN A 359 -20.05 -11.42 16.61
N SER A 360 -19.42 -10.90 15.55
CA SER A 360 -19.44 -9.48 15.20
C SER A 360 -20.84 -8.99 14.84
N PHE A 361 -21.60 -9.77 14.05
CA PHE A 361 -22.93 -9.36 13.58
C PHE A 361 -23.98 -9.38 14.70
N THR A 362 -23.95 -10.41 15.55
CA THR A 362 -24.92 -10.61 16.64
C THR A 362 -24.58 -9.79 17.89
N GLY A 363 -23.30 -9.47 18.12
CA GLY A 363 -22.83 -8.93 19.39
C GLY A 363 -22.78 -9.95 20.53
N ALA A 364 -22.81 -11.25 20.20
CA ALA A 364 -22.74 -12.33 21.17
C ALA A 364 -21.37 -12.39 21.87
N THR A 365 -21.37 -12.67 23.16
CA THR A 365 -20.16 -12.99 23.93
C THR A 365 -19.82 -14.47 23.82
N ARG A 366 -20.83 -15.34 23.67
CA ARG A 366 -20.63 -16.76 23.37
C ARG A 366 -20.31 -16.96 21.88
N CYS A 367 -19.09 -17.39 21.60
CA CYS A 367 -18.67 -17.79 20.25
C CYS A 367 -19.34 -19.10 19.82
N LEU A 368 -19.42 -19.34 18.51
CA LEU A 368 -19.76 -20.65 17.97
C LEU A 368 -18.70 -21.68 18.40
N THR A 369 -19.15 -22.71 19.11
CA THR A 369 -18.34 -23.84 19.57
C THR A 369 -18.03 -24.80 18.42
N GLN A 370 -17.18 -25.79 18.67
CA GLN A 370 -16.90 -26.82 17.67
C GLN A 370 -18.18 -27.60 17.28
N LEU A 371 -19.03 -27.93 18.25
CA LEU A 371 -20.31 -28.61 18.03
C LEU A 371 -21.23 -27.78 17.14
N ASP A 372 -21.29 -26.46 17.35
CA ASP A 372 -22.09 -25.57 16.51
C ASP A 372 -21.58 -25.59 15.07
N THR A 373 -20.25 -25.52 14.88
CA THR A 373 -19.67 -25.59 13.53
C THR A 373 -19.80 -26.95 12.87
N ASP A 374 -19.76 -28.05 13.63
CA ASP A 374 -19.99 -29.39 13.09
C ASP A 374 -21.43 -29.55 12.60
N TYR A 375 -22.40 -29.00 13.34
CA TYR A 375 -23.81 -28.98 12.93
C TYR A 375 -24.03 -28.13 11.67
N ILE A 376 -23.41 -26.95 11.64
CA ILE A 376 -23.38 -26.05 10.47
C ILE A 376 -22.78 -26.78 9.25
N ALA A 377 -21.72 -27.57 9.43
CA ALA A 377 -21.12 -28.38 8.37
C ALA A 377 -22.05 -29.52 7.91
N GLU A 378 -22.71 -30.21 8.84
CA GLU A 378 -23.66 -31.27 8.53
C GLU A 378 -24.82 -30.75 7.67
N LYS A 379 -25.28 -29.52 7.92
CA LYS A 379 -26.31 -28.90 7.08
C LYS A 379 -25.87 -28.61 5.65
N MET A 380 -24.56 -28.45 5.41
CA MET A 380 -24.00 -28.16 4.10
C MET A 380 -23.64 -29.45 3.34
N PHE A 381 -23.00 -30.41 4.02
CA PHE A 381 -22.41 -31.59 3.39
C PHE A 381 -23.18 -32.89 3.66
N GLY A 382 -24.16 -32.85 4.56
CA GLY A 382 -24.82 -34.03 5.09
C GLY A 382 -24.09 -34.65 6.29
N PRO A 383 -24.67 -35.71 6.86
CA PRO A 383 -24.15 -36.38 8.05
C PRO A 383 -22.80 -37.02 7.76
N ALA A 384 -21.84 -36.80 8.66
CA ALA A 384 -20.55 -37.48 8.65
C ALA A 384 -19.97 -37.50 10.07
N PRO A 385 -19.00 -38.38 10.38
CA PRO A 385 -18.36 -38.44 11.68
C PRO A 385 -17.80 -37.09 12.14
N THR A 386 -17.77 -36.87 13.45
CA THR A 386 -17.07 -35.71 14.04
C THR A 386 -15.59 -35.76 13.65
N ASN A 387 -15.02 -34.63 13.23
CA ASN A 387 -13.63 -34.52 12.73
C ASN A 387 -13.29 -35.36 11.49
N ASP A 388 -14.25 -35.63 10.61
CA ASP A 388 -14.00 -36.31 9.33
C ASP A 388 -12.89 -35.60 8.52
N PRO A 389 -11.73 -36.26 8.26
CA PRO A 389 -10.64 -35.69 7.47
C PRO A 389 -11.07 -35.34 6.04
N MET A 390 -12.03 -36.07 5.45
CA MET A 390 -12.53 -35.77 4.12
C MET A 390 -13.24 -34.42 4.10
N ARG A 391 -14.03 -34.11 5.13
CA ARG A 391 -14.73 -32.83 5.29
C ARG A 391 -13.77 -31.65 5.41
N GLN A 392 -12.60 -31.84 6.04
CA GLN A 392 -11.60 -30.77 6.15
C GLN A 392 -11.00 -30.38 4.79
N GLY A 393 -10.95 -31.32 3.84
CA GLY A 393 -10.50 -31.11 2.47
C GLY A 393 -11.59 -30.66 1.49
N MET A 394 -12.86 -30.58 1.92
CA MET A 394 -13.95 -30.20 1.03
C MET A 394 -13.90 -28.71 0.70
N PHE A 395 -14.08 -28.42 -0.59
CA PHE A 395 -14.21 -27.08 -1.13
C PHE A 395 -15.67 -26.70 -1.27
N ILE A 396 -15.96 -25.43 -1.00
CA ILE A 396 -17.27 -24.81 -1.20
C ILE A 396 -17.06 -23.65 -2.13
N ASP A 397 -17.79 -23.63 -3.25
CA ASP A 397 -17.79 -22.48 -4.14
C ASP A 397 -18.79 -21.41 -3.69
N HIS A 398 -18.57 -20.19 -4.18
CA HIS A 398 -19.42 -19.05 -3.84
C HIS A 398 -20.92 -19.29 -4.16
N PRO A 399 -21.31 -19.81 -5.35
CA PRO A 399 -22.70 -20.11 -5.66
C PRO A 399 -23.34 -21.10 -4.68
N THR A 400 -22.66 -22.19 -4.33
CA THR A 400 -23.15 -23.19 -3.36
C THR A 400 -23.47 -22.55 -2.01
N PHE A 401 -22.61 -21.62 -1.57
CA PHE A 401 -22.79 -20.96 -0.27
C PHE A 401 -23.89 -19.89 -0.28
N VAL A 402 -23.96 -19.07 -1.34
CA VAL A 402 -24.74 -17.81 -1.34
C VAL A 402 -26.02 -17.89 -2.17
N LYS A 403 -26.06 -18.68 -3.24
CA LYS A 403 -27.12 -18.60 -4.28
C LYS A 403 -27.93 -19.87 -4.41
N GLU A 404 -27.28 -21.03 -4.35
CA GLU A 404 -27.94 -22.31 -4.53
C GLU A 404 -28.77 -22.71 -3.32
N TYR A 405 -29.90 -23.37 -3.56
CA TYR A 405 -30.74 -23.88 -2.48
C TYR A 405 -30.04 -24.98 -1.70
N MET A 406 -30.14 -24.94 -0.37
CA MET A 406 -29.46 -25.91 0.50
C MET A 406 -29.82 -27.36 0.18
N ASN A 407 -31.05 -27.61 -0.24
CA ASN A 407 -31.51 -28.90 -0.73
C ASN A 407 -32.85 -28.74 -1.49
N SER A 408 -33.31 -29.82 -2.12
CA SER A 408 -34.55 -29.82 -2.92
C SER A 408 -35.85 -29.56 -2.15
N ARG A 409 -35.82 -29.49 -0.82
CA ARG A 409 -37.01 -29.28 0.02
C ARG A 409 -37.18 -27.82 0.48
N VAL A 410 -36.16 -26.97 0.29
CA VAL A 410 -36.17 -25.58 0.76
C VAL A 410 -35.79 -24.64 -0.38
N GLU A 411 -36.41 -23.46 -0.40
CA GLU A 411 -36.19 -22.42 -1.43
C GLU A 411 -35.30 -21.29 -0.90
N PHE A 412 -34.30 -21.63 -0.09
CA PHE A 412 -33.33 -20.67 0.46
C PHE A 412 -31.92 -21.25 0.43
N SER A 413 -30.93 -20.37 0.29
CA SER A 413 -29.52 -20.74 0.28
C SER A 413 -28.96 -21.01 1.66
N TYR A 414 -27.73 -21.53 1.71
CA TYR A 414 -27.03 -21.71 2.97
C TYR A 414 -26.85 -20.38 3.72
N TRP A 415 -26.47 -19.33 2.99
CA TRP A 415 -26.33 -18.00 3.56
C TRP A 415 -27.66 -17.45 4.08
N ASP A 416 -28.78 -17.61 3.36
CA ASP A 416 -30.09 -17.13 3.80
C ASP A 416 -30.49 -17.71 5.16
N TRP A 417 -30.28 -19.03 5.31
CA TRP A 417 -30.51 -19.74 6.56
C TRP A 417 -29.63 -19.19 7.68
N PHE A 418 -28.34 -19.08 7.44
CA PHE A 418 -27.38 -18.62 8.43
C PHE A 418 -27.58 -17.15 8.82
N TYR A 419 -27.84 -16.28 7.85
CA TYR A 419 -28.16 -14.87 8.05
C TYR A 419 -29.44 -14.69 8.86
N SER A 420 -30.47 -15.50 8.61
CA SER A 420 -31.71 -15.48 9.39
C SER A 420 -31.47 -15.85 10.86
N ILE A 421 -30.62 -16.84 11.13
CA ILE A 421 -30.19 -17.19 12.50
C ILE A 421 -29.46 -16.02 13.15
N MET A 422 -28.49 -15.42 12.46
CA MET A 422 -27.76 -14.27 13.00
C MET A 422 -28.69 -13.08 13.31
N ARG A 423 -29.67 -12.81 12.45
CA ARG A 423 -30.67 -11.77 12.70
C ARG A 423 -31.52 -12.06 13.92
N LEU A 424 -31.98 -13.29 14.08
CA LEU A 424 -32.76 -13.72 15.22
C LEU A 424 -31.95 -13.58 16.52
N ILE A 425 -30.71 -14.06 16.54
CA ILE A 425 -29.85 -14.03 17.74
C ILE A 425 -29.47 -12.60 18.13
N LYS A 426 -29.39 -11.69 17.16
CA LYS A 426 -29.13 -10.27 17.40
C LYS A 426 -30.26 -9.56 18.17
N GLU A 427 -31.48 -10.12 18.18
CA GLU A 427 -32.59 -9.57 18.96
C GLU A 427 -32.25 -9.62 20.45
N LYS A 428 -32.46 -8.52 21.16
CA LYS A 428 -31.96 -8.32 22.53
C LYS A 428 -32.47 -9.40 23.49
N GLU A 429 -33.71 -9.81 23.30
CA GLU A 429 -34.42 -10.82 24.09
C GLU A 429 -33.82 -12.22 23.90
N ILE A 430 -33.27 -12.52 22.72
CA ILE A 430 -32.67 -13.83 22.39
C ILE A 430 -31.17 -13.82 22.70
N LEU A 431 -30.48 -12.70 22.42
CA LEU A 431 -29.06 -12.53 22.67
C LEU A 431 -28.68 -12.84 24.13
N GLN A 432 -29.50 -12.40 25.08
CA GLN A 432 -29.30 -12.69 26.50
C GLN A 432 -29.38 -14.18 26.84
N PHE A 433 -30.15 -14.98 26.10
CA PHE A 433 -30.23 -16.44 26.29
C PHE A 433 -29.08 -17.14 25.58
N TRP A 434 -28.69 -16.65 24.40
CA TRP A 434 -27.55 -17.17 23.68
C TRP A 434 -26.23 -16.99 24.45
N ASN A 435 -26.10 -15.89 25.19
CA ASN A 435 -24.89 -15.57 25.95
C ASN A 435 -24.79 -16.29 27.32
N ARG A 436 -25.86 -16.97 27.75
CA ARG A 436 -25.80 -17.86 28.93
C ARG A 436 -25.16 -19.18 28.54
#